data_AF-A0A7X8WEU9-F1
#
_entry.id   AF-A0A7X8WEU9-F1
#
_cell.length_a   1.000
_cell.length_b   1.000
_cell.length_c   1.000
_cell.angle_alpha   90.00
_cell.angle_beta   90.00
_cell.angle_gamma   90.00
#
_symmetry.space_group_name_H-M   'P 1'
#
loop_
_entity.id
_entity.type
_entity.pdbx_description
1 polymer ?
#
loop_
_entity_poly.entity_id
_entity_poly.type
_entity_poly.pdbx_seq_one_letter_code
_entity_poly.pdbx_strand_id
1 'polypeptide(L)' 'MPTINQLVRKGRKQAVHKTKSPALEGCPQKRGVCTRVMTVTPKKPNSALRKVARVRLSNG' A
#
# COMPACT_ATOMS: atom_id res chain seq x y z
N MET A 1 -14.21 29.20 -8.69
CA MET A 1 -15.40 28.46 -9.17
C MET A 1 -15.33 28.43 -10.70
N PRO A 2 -15.25 27.27 -11.36
CA PRO A 2 -15.06 27.23 -12.82
C PRO A 2 -16.36 27.50 -13.59
N THR A 3 -16.25 28.14 -14.75
CA THR A 3 -17.38 28.41 -15.65
C THR A 3 -17.76 27.16 -16.47
N ILE A 4 -18.98 27.12 -17.01
CA ILE A 4 -19.44 26.00 -17.84
C ILE A 4 -18.51 25.80 -19.04
N ASN A 5 -18.09 26.87 -19.73
CA ASN A 5 -17.16 26.79 -20.85
C ASN A 5 -15.77 26.25 -20.46
N GLN A 6 -15.31 26.48 -19.23
CA GLN A 6 -14.08 25.88 -18.72
C GLN A 6 -14.23 24.37 -18.50
N LEU A 7 -15.38 23.92 -17.99
CA LEU A 7 -15.69 22.51 -17.80
C LEU A 7 -15.91 21.78 -19.13
N VAL A 8 -16.50 22.43 -20.13
CA VAL A 8 -16.66 21.91 -21.49
C VAL A 8 -15.31 21.71 -22.17
N ARG A 9 -14.38 22.67 -22.03
CA ARG A 9 -13.01 22.56 -22.59
C ARG A 9 -12.12 21.60 -21.80
N LYS A 10 -12.27 21.57 -20.47
CA LYS A 10 -11.47 20.76 -19.54
C LYS A 10 -12.39 20.20 -18.45
N GLY A 11 -12.88 18.99 -18.68
CA GLY A 11 -13.70 18.26 -17.72
C GLY A 11 -12.97 18.05 -16.39
N ARG A 12 -13.74 17.92 -15.30
CA ARG A 12 -13.18 17.56 -13.99
C ARG A 12 -12.61 16.14 -14.06
N LYS A 13 -11.45 15.93 -13.44
CA LYS A 13 -10.88 14.59 -13.26
C LYS A 13 -11.10 14.16 -11.81
N GLN A 14 -11.50 12.91 -11.62
CA GLN A 14 -11.54 12.31 -10.29
C GLN A 14 -10.12 12.10 -9.78
N ALA A 15 -9.93 12.28 -8.47
CA ALA A 15 -8.66 11.95 -7.82
C ALA A 15 -8.47 10.44 -7.79
N VAL A 16 -7.30 9.96 -8.23
CA VAL A 16 -6.96 8.53 -8.18
C VAL A 16 -6.40 8.20 -6.80
N HIS A 17 -7.00 7.20 -6.13
CA HIS A 17 -6.50 6.69 -4.86
C HIS A 17 -5.58 5.48 -5.07
N LYS A 18 -4.45 5.45 -4.37
CA LYS A 18 -3.53 4.30 -4.37
C LYS A 18 -3.91 3.31 -3.27
N THR A 19 -3.81 2.01 -3.58
CA THR A 19 -3.97 0.95 -2.57
C THR A 19 -2.83 1.00 -1.54
N LYS A 20 -3.15 0.69 -0.28
CA LYS A 20 -2.15 0.52 0.79
C LYS A 20 -1.32 -0.76 0.63
N SER A 21 -1.77 -1.70 -0.21
CA SER A 21 -1.17 -3.02 -0.38
C SER A 21 -0.91 -3.33 -1.86
N PRO A 22 0.04 -2.64 -2.52
CA PRO A 22 0.31 -2.81 -3.95
C PRO A 22 0.82 -4.21 -4.29
N ALA A 23 1.59 -4.83 -3.39
CA ALA A 23 2.19 -6.15 -3.60
C ALA A 23 1.16 -7.29 -3.75
N LEU A 24 -0.09 -7.08 -3.31
CA LEU A 24 -1.16 -8.07 -3.45
C LEU A 24 -1.86 -8.03 -4.82
N GLU A 25 -1.67 -6.99 -5.63
CA GLU A 25 -2.27 -6.86 -6.99
C GLU A 25 -3.79 -7.17 -7.04
N GLY A 26 -4.53 -6.81 -5.99
CA GLY A 26 -5.97 -7.06 -5.90
C GLY A 26 -6.36 -8.48 -5.48
N CYS A 27 -5.40 -9.40 -5.28
CA CYS A 27 -5.66 -10.71 -4.70
C CYS A 27 -5.89 -10.62 -3.17
N PRO A 28 -6.78 -11.43 -2.59
CA PRO A 28 -7.03 -11.42 -1.14
C PRO A 28 -5.84 -11.96 -0.32
N GLN A 29 -5.09 -12.93 -0.84
CA GLN A 29 -3.83 -13.42 -0.28
C GLN A 29 -2.85 -13.81 -1.40
N LYS A 30 -1.55 -13.82 -1.10
CA LYS A 30 -0.50 -14.37 -1.98
C LYS A 30 0.49 -15.22 -1.19
N ARG A 31 0.95 -16.31 -1.81
CA ARG A 31 2.01 -17.18 -1.26
C ARG A 31 3.36 -16.46 -1.34
N GLY A 32 4.23 -16.71 -0.37
CA GLY A 32 5.61 -16.21 -0.38
C GLY A 32 6.55 -17.05 0.46
N VAL A 33 7.85 -16.79 0.32
CA VAL A 33 8.93 -17.46 1.05
C VAL A 33 9.61 -16.45 1.97
N CYS A 34 9.81 -16.80 3.24
CA CYS A 34 10.53 -15.97 4.20
C CYS A 34 12.02 -15.91 3.86
N THR A 35 12.54 -14.73 3.55
CA THR A 35 13.97 -14.52 3.28
C THR A 35 14.77 -14.16 4.54
N ARG A 36 14.12 -13.53 5.52
CA ARG A 36 14.74 -13.21 6.82
C ARG A 36 13.69 -13.17 7.92
N VAL A 37 13.98 -13.79 9.05
CA VAL A 37 13.17 -13.74 10.28
C VAL A 37 13.93 -12.93 11.32
N MET A 38 13.28 -11.94 11.93
CA MET A 38 13.92 -11.02 12.88
C MET A 38 12.92 -10.42 13.87
N THR A 39 13.42 -9.72 14.89
CA THR A 39 12.60 -8.96 15.84
C THR A 39 12.80 -7.46 15.64
N VAL A 40 11.72 -6.67 15.75
CA VAL A 40 11.74 -5.20 15.61
C VAL A 40 11.00 -4.54 16.77
N THR A 41 11.47 -3.40 17.25
CA THR A 41 10.81 -2.60 18.28
C THR A 41 9.72 -1.70 17.68
N PRO A 42 8.54 -1.55 18.32
CA PRO A 42 7.46 -0.71 17.81
C PRO A 42 7.79 0.80 17.94
N LYS A 43 7.07 1.65 17.20
CA LYS A 43 7.14 3.10 17.38
C LYS A 43 6.63 3.50 18.78
N LYS A 44 7.29 4.48 19.42
CA LYS A 44 6.82 5.16 20.65
C LYS A 44 5.34 5.55 20.49
N PRO A 45 4.48 5.42 21.51
CA PRO A 45 4.72 5.17 22.95
C PRO A 45 4.86 3.69 23.34
N ASN A 46 4.71 2.77 22.39
CA ASN A 46 4.65 1.36 22.71
C ASN A 46 6.05 0.78 22.97
N SER A 47 6.11 -0.31 23.76
CA SER A 47 7.33 -1.09 23.99
C SER A 47 7.02 -2.58 23.89
N ALA A 48 7.77 -3.31 23.04
CA ALA A 48 7.71 -4.76 22.85
C ALA A 48 8.79 -5.23 21.85
N LEU A 49 9.00 -6.55 21.74
CA LEU A 49 9.68 -7.17 20.61
C LEU A 49 8.65 -7.76 19.64
N ARG A 50 8.53 -7.21 18.43
CA ARG A 50 7.64 -7.71 17.37
C ARG A 50 8.40 -8.72 16.51
N LYS A 51 7.97 -9.98 16.51
CA LYS A 51 8.48 -11.00 15.57
C LYS A 51 7.97 -10.68 14.16
N VAL A 52 8.86 -10.48 13.21
CA VAL A 52 8.54 -10.13 11.82
C VAL A 52 9.39 -10.94 10.83
N ALA A 53 8.89 -11.07 9.60
CA ALA A 53 9.62 -11.71 8.51
C ALA A 53 9.66 -10.80 7.27
N ARG A 54 10.80 -10.77 6.58
CA ARG A 54 10.86 -10.33 5.18
C ARG A 54 10.43 -11.51 4.31
N VAL A 55 9.48 -11.28 3.42
CA VAL A 55 8.87 -12.31 2.58
C VAL A 55 9.03 -11.90 1.12
N ARG A 56 9.48 -12.82 0.27
CA ARG A 56 9.43 -12.70 -1.18
C ARG A 56 8.13 -13.35 -1.67
N LEU A 57 7.27 -12.57 -2.30
CA LEU A 57 5.97 -13.05 -2.80
C LEU A 57 6.14 -13.72 -4.16
N SER A 58 5.17 -14.54 -4.55
CA SER A 58 5.22 -15.27 -5.82
C SER A 58 5.21 -14.38 -7.07
N ASN A 59 4.86 -13.10 -6.95
CA ASN A 59 4.85 -12.12 -8.04
C ASN A 59 6.16 -11.33 -8.22
N GLY A 60 7.21 -11.59 -7.42
CA GLY A 60 8.52 -10.96 -7.61
C GLY A 60 9.30 -10.75 -6.32
#